data_AF-A0A3B8Z096-F1
#
_entry.id   AF-A0A3B8Z096-F1
#
_cell.length_a   1.000
_cell.length_b   1.000
_cell.length_c   1.000
_cell.angle_alpha   90.00
_cell.angle_beta   90.00
_cell.angle_gamma   90.00
#
_symmetry.space_group_name_H-M   'P 1'
#
loop_
_entity.id
_entity.type
_entity.pdbx_description
1 polymer ?
#
loop_
_entity_poly.entity_id
_entity_poly.type
_entity_poly.pdbx_seq_one_letter_code
_entity_poly.pdbx_strand_id
1 'polypeptide(L)'
;MLACIKKVGLFGLALSVLAIPLTAQAQPAEAPAQPAEAPAAADAAVQGAPAAPSTYLESIETPSSGTVDVINESDGLAAEAEAVEAGDPPAFVSKEQEDRIEEIVVSARKRQELLEDTPVSVTALSETTLREAGVTRIDDIAELVPNLTFQTSSTGTEALVYIRGVGTPRALTSYDPGVGIYIDGIFVPRAQGSLLNVIDIAQVEVLRGPQGTLFGKNTIGGAINLT
;
A
#
# COMPACT_ATOMS: atom_id res chain seq x y z
N MET A 1 -37.86 65.27 -5.56
CA MET A 1 -36.43 64.96 -5.42
C MET A 1 -36.08 65.07 -3.94
N LEU A 2 -35.77 63.95 -3.26
CA LEU A 2 -35.14 63.81 -1.90
C LEU A 2 -35.88 64.44 -0.68
N ALA A 3 -35.83 63.97 0.57
CA ALA A 3 -35.43 62.77 1.32
C ALA A 3 -35.99 63.03 2.76
N CYS A 4 -36.86 62.19 3.34
CA CYS A 4 -36.60 61.09 4.28
C CYS A 4 -35.67 61.34 5.51
N ILE A 5 -36.24 61.06 6.71
CA ILE A 5 -35.68 60.27 7.85
C ILE A 5 -34.58 60.96 8.71
N LYS A 6 -34.46 60.87 10.05
CA LYS A 6 -35.08 60.08 11.15
C LYS A 6 -34.79 60.85 12.46
N LYS A 7 -35.70 60.80 13.43
CA LYS A 7 -35.51 61.33 14.79
C LYS A 7 -35.04 60.21 15.72
N VAL A 8 -33.94 60.43 16.43
CA VAL A 8 -33.33 59.55 17.44
C VAL A 8 -33.83 59.96 18.83
N GLY A 9 -34.12 58.97 19.67
CA GLY A 9 -34.44 59.09 21.11
C GLY A 9 -35.07 57.79 21.58
N LEU A 10 -34.30 56.81 22.07
CA LEU A 10 -33.75 56.66 23.43
C LEU A 10 -34.84 56.34 24.47
N PHE A 11 -34.57 55.30 25.27
CA PHE A 11 -35.21 54.82 26.50
C PHE A 11 -36.05 53.54 26.41
N GLY A 12 -35.67 52.54 27.23
CA GLY A 12 -36.61 51.54 27.72
C GLY A 12 -36.07 50.12 27.77
N LEU A 13 -35.12 49.85 28.68
CA LEU A 13 -34.71 48.52 29.10
C LEU A 13 -35.88 47.83 29.82
N ALA A 14 -36.42 46.74 29.26
CA ALA A 14 -37.33 45.83 29.96
C ALA A 14 -37.05 44.38 29.53
N LEU A 15 -35.98 43.81 30.08
CA LEU A 15 -35.66 42.39 29.95
C LEU A 15 -36.68 41.59 30.78
N SER A 16 -37.74 41.15 30.12
CA SER A 16 -38.76 40.28 30.70
C SER A 16 -38.25 38.84 30.68
N VAL A 17 -37.88 38.34 31.86
CA VAL A 17 -37.57 36.93 32.12
C VAL A 17 -38.86 36.13 31.97
N LEU A 18 -39.06 35.51 30.80
CA LEU A 18 -40.15 34.59 30.55
C LEU A 18 -39.62 33.16 30.73
N ALA A 19 -40.11 32.52 31.78
CA ALA A 19 -39.80 31.16 32.17
C ALA A 19 -40.09 30.18 31.03
N ILE A 20 -39.06 29.44 30.61
CA ILE A 20 -39.18 28.29 29.71
C ILE A 20 -39.55 27.09 30.58
N PRO A 21 -40.72 26.44 30.40
CA PRO A 21 -40.99 25.18 31.07
C PRO A 21 -40.07 24.08 30.53
N LEU A 22 -39.23 23.57 31.43
CA LEU A 22 -38.46 22.34 31.32
C LEU A 22 -39.42 21.15 31.24
N THR A 23 -39.76 20.71 30.03
CA THR A 23 -40.45 19.43 29.83
C THR A 23 -39.44 18.39 29.38
N ALA A 24 -38.83 17.74 30.37
CA ALA A 24 -38.13 16.48 30.19
C ALA A 24 -39.14 15.43 29.72
N GLN A 25 -38.99 14.95 28.49
CA GLN A 25 -39.56 13.67 28.05
C GLN A 25 -38.40 12.75 27.70
N ALA A 26 -38.19 11.79 28.61
CA ALA A 26 -37.25 10.71 28.48
C ALA A 26 -37.62 9.81 27.29
N GLN A 27 -36.62 9.48 26.47
CA GLN A 27 -36.65 8.29 25.63
C GLN A 27 -36.33 7.07 26.51
N PRO A 28 -37.17 6.02 26.53
CA PRO A 28 -36.66 4.67 26.72
C PRO A 28 -36.29 4.09 25.36
N ALA A 29 -35.03 3.72 25.23
CA ALA A 29 -34.49 2.93 24.13
C ALA A 29 -35.22 1.58 24.06
N GLU A 30 -35.86 1.30 22.94
CA GLU A 30 -36.44 -0.01 22.65
C GLU A 30 -35.36 -0.89 22.02
N ALA A 31 -34.72 -1.69 22.87
CA ALA A 31 -33.87 -2.79 22.47
C ALA A 31 -34.74 -4.00 22.11
N PRO A 32 -34.61 -4.60 20.92
CA PRO A 32 -35.12 -5.95 20.72
C PRO A 32 -34.17 -6.93 21.41
N ALA A 33 -34.63 -7.48 22.53
CA ALA A 33 -34.07 -8.67 23.15
C ALA A 33 -34.18 -9.84 22.16
N GLN A 34 -33.05 -10.32 21.66
CA GLN A 34 -32.96 -11.66 21.09
C GLN A 34 -32.45 -12.62 22.18
N PRO A 35 -33.13 -13.76 22.41
CA PRO A 35 -32.73 -14.70 23.43
C PRO A 35 -31.39 -15.36 23.08
N ALA A 36 -30.52 -15.44 24.07
CA ALA A 36 -29.26 -16.15 24.03
C ALA A 36 -29.50 -17.64 23.81
N GLU A 37 -28.97 -18.17 22.71
CA GLU A 37 -28.81 -19.60 22.49
C GLU A 37 -27.32 -19.94 22.65
N ALA A 38 -27.00 -20.71 23.69
CA ALA A 38 -25.65 -21.11 24.04
C ALA A 38 -25.11 -22.15 23.04
N PRO A 39 -23.80 -22.14 22.73
CA PRO A 39 -23.20 -23.18 21.89
C PRO A 39 -23.03 -24.48 22.68
N ALA A 40 -23.57 -25.58 22.14
CA ALA A 40 -23.25 -26.92 22.57
C ALA A 40 -21.77 -27.23 22.28
N ALA A 41 -21.06 -27.64 23.34
CA ALA A 41 -19.72 -28.20 23.29
C ALA A 41 -19.75 -29.71 22.98
N ALA A 42 -18.56 -30.25 22.65
CA ALA A 42 -18.19 -31.62 22.27
C ALA A 42 -18.31 -31.88 20.75
N ASP A 43 -17.24 -32.19 20.02
CA ASP A 43 -16.37 -33.32 20.30
C ASP A 43 -14.92 -33.08 19.85
N ALA A 44 -13.99 -33.58 20.65
CA ALA A 44 -12.55 -33.53 20.44
C ALA A 44 -12.08 -34.83 19.80
N ALA A 45 -11.51 -34.77 18.61
CA ALA A 45 -10.77 -35.89 18.02
C ALA A 45 -9.33 -35.48 17.70
N VAL A 46 -8.46 -35.83 18.64
CA VAL A 46 -7.01 -35.94 18.52
C VAL A 46 -6.68 -37.23 17.79
N GLN A 47 -5.89 -37.16 16.70
CA GLN A 47 -5.04 -38.23 16.11
C GLN A 47 -4.50 -37.68 14.76
N GLY A 48 -3.21 -37.61 14.44
CA GLY A 48 -1.98 -38.00 15.10
C GLY A 48 -0.82 -37.50 14.24
N ALA A 49 0.27 -37.09 14.88
CA ALA A 49 1.55 -36.86 14.22
C ALA A 49 2.16 -38.21 13.80
N PRO A 50 2.94 -38.24 12.71
CA PRO A 50 4.17 -39.02 12.77
C PRO A 50 5.41 -38.20 12.38
N ALA A 51 6.35 -38.20 13.32
CA ALA A 51 7.81 -38.28 13.20
C ALA A 51 8.48 -37.94 11.86
N ALA A 52 9.37 -36.95 11.91
CA ALA A 52 10.50 -36.84 11.00
C ALA A 52 11.48 -38.02 11.19
N PRO A 53 12.25 -38.37 10.15
CA PRO A 53 13.67 -38.54 10.39
C PRO A 53 14.56 -37.87 9.32
N SER A 54 15.54 -37.13 9.85
CA SER A 54 16.98 -37.07 9.54
C SER A 54 17.54 -37.24 8.12
N THR A 55 18.61 -36.47 7.88
CA THR A 55 19.68 -36.58 6.87
C THR A 55 19.36 -36.25 5.41
N TYR A 56 19.88 -35.10 4.93
CA TYR A 56 20.61 -34.97 3.65
C TYR A 56 21.58 -33.77 3.76
N LEU A 57 22.84 -34.06 4.09
CA LEU A 57 23.99 -33.22 3.72
C LEU A 57 24.64 -33.85 2.47
N GLU A 58 25.51 -33.07 1.81
CA GLU A 58 26.25 -33.32 0.56
C GLU A 58 25.45 -32.93 -0.71
N SER A 59 25.85 -32.02 -1.60
CA SER A 59 27.19 -31.53 -1.93
C SER A 59 27.12 -30.09 -2.45
N ILE A 60 27.94 -29.20 -1.89
CA ILE A 60 28.32 -27.94 -2.54
C ILE A 60 29.49 -28.26 -3.48
N GLU A 61 29.21 -28.32 -4.78
CA GLU A 61 30.26 -28.33 -5.81
C GLU A 61 30.76 -26.90 -6.02
N THR A 62 31.93 -26.59 -5.48
CA THR A 62 32.78 -25.49 -5.94
C THR A 62 33.47 -25.90 -7.25
N PRO A 63 33.30 -25.18 -8.37
CA PRO A 63 34.26 -25.28 -9.45
C PRO A 63 35.54 -24.53 -9.07
N SER A 64 36.54 -25.32 -8.74
CA SER A 64 37.95 -24.96 -8.64
C SER A 64 38.48 -24.38 -9.94
N SER A 65 39.22 -23.28 -9.81
CA SER A 65 40.50 -23.00 -10.49
C SER A 65 40.61 -23.41 -11.97
N GLY A 66 40.42 -22.45 -12.86
CA GLY A 66 40.89 -22.48 -14.24
C GLY A 66 41.67 -21.19 -14.53
N THR A 67 42.99 -21.28 -14.50
CA THR A 67 43.96 -20.29 -15.01
C THR A 67 43.73 -20.02 -16.49
N VAL A 68 43.64 -18.73 -16.88
CA VAL A 68 43.82 -18.30 -18.27
C VAL A 68 44.92 -17.23 -18.29
N ASP A 69 45.89 -17.47 -19.15
CA ASP A 69 47.22 -16.87 -19.22
C ASP A 69 47.27 -15.41 -19.67
N VAL A 70 48.25 -14.71 -19.12
CA VAL A 70 48.75 -13.39 -19.54
C VAL A 70 49.89 -13.61 -20.55
N ILE A 71 49.72 -13.15 -21.79
CA ILE A 71 50.72 -12.76 -22.81
C ILE A 71 49.95 -11.88 -23.83
N ASN A 72 50.42 -10.80 -24.45
CA ASN A 72 51.74 -10.23 -24.75
C ASN A 72 51.48 -8.73 -25.02
N GLU A 73 52.17 -7.82 -24.34
CA GLU A 73 53.34 -7.09 -24.83
C GLU A 73 53.10 -5.99 -25.88
N SER A 74 53.61 -4.84 -25.47
CA SER A 74 53.83 -3.56 -26.13
C SER A 74 54.66 -3.65 -27.39
N ASP A 75 54.26 -2.86 -28.39
CA ASP A 75 55.09 -2.09 -29.32
C ASP A 75 54.11 -1.09 -29.98
N GLY A 76 54.17 0.24 -29.84
CA GLY A 76 55.33 1.11 -29.90
C GLY A 76 55.64 1.40 -31.37
N LEU A 77 55.18 2.53 -31.93
CA LEU A 77 55.88 3.32 -32.96
C LEU A 77 55.07 4.56 -33.37
N ALA A 78 55.78 5.68 -33.33
CA ALA A 78 55.33 7.02 -33.65
C ALA A 78 55.06 7.22 -35.14
N ALA A 79 54.08 8.06 -35.45
CA ALA A 79 54.01 8.79 -36.70
C ALA A 79 53.48 10.20 -36.42
N GLU A 80 54.38 11.17 -36.52
CA GLU A 80 54.10 12.59 -36.59
C GLU A 80 53.41 12.90 -37.93
N ALA A 81 52.23 13.53 -37.92
CA ALA A 81 51.66 14.19 -39.09
C ALA A 81 50.60 15.25 -38.68
N GLU A 82 50.99 16.50 -38.92
CA GLU A 82 50.21 17.74 -39.13
C GLU A 82 48.92 18.03 -38.35
N ALA A 83 48.97 19.17 -37.67
CA ALA A 83 47.82 19.89 -37.16
C ALA A 83 46.89 20.34 -38.30
N VAL A 84 45.78 19.63 -38.47
CA VAL A 84 44.59 20.14 -39.16
C VAL A 84 43.73 20.84 -38.11
N GLU A 85 43.57 22.15 -38.24
CA GLU A 85 42.56 22.93 -37.52
C GLU A 85 41.18 22.49 -38.02
N ALA A 86 40.71 21.34 -37.54
CA ALA A 86 39.36 20.86 -37.74
C ALA A 86 38.48 21.56 -36.70
N GLY A 87 37.64 22.47 -37.17
CA GLY A 87 36.59 23.06 -36.37
C GLY A 87 35.81 21.97 -35.63
N ASP A 88 35.54 22.25 -34.35
CA ASP A 88 34.76 21.44 -33.44
C ASP A 88 33.56 20.83 -34.19
N PRO A 89 33.52 19.50 -34.43
CA PRO A 89 32.32 18.88 -34.97
C PRO A 89 31.23 19.13 -33.93
N PRO A 90 30.01 19.54 -34.33
CA PRO A 90 28.94 19.74 -33.36
C PRO A 90 28.83 18.45 -32.56
N ALA A 91 29.10 18.55 -31.27
CA ALA A 91 28.90 17.47 -30.33
C ALA A 91 27.42 17.08 -30.46
N PHE A 92 27.16 16.00 -31.18
CA PHE A 92 25.89 15.29 -31.09
C PHE A 92 25.87 14.75 -29.67
N VAL A 93 25.33 15.55 -28.76
CA VAL A 93 24.93 15.09 -27.44
C VAL A 93 23.83 14.08 -27.74
N SER A 94 24.22 12.80 -27.78
CA SER A 94 23.32 11.67 -27.88
C SER A 94 22.40 11.73 -26.67
N LYS A 95 21.20 12.25 -26.90
CA LYS A 95 20.08 12.23 -25.97
C LYS A 95 19.49 10.81 -25.94
N GLU A 96 20.32 9.81 -25.66
CA GLU A 96 19.95 8.38 -25.66
C GLU A 96 19.49 7.90 -24.28
N GLN A 97 19.28 8.82 -23.33
CA GLN A 97 18.88 8.49 -21.96
C GLN A 97 17.37 8.60 -21.71
N GLU A 98 16.57 9.01 -22.69
CA GLU A 98 15.14 9.33 -22.48
C GLU A 98 14.17 8.24 -22.99
N ASP A 99 14.69 7.15 -23.57
CA ASP A 99 13.87 6.09 -24.18
C ASP A 99 14.21 4.68 -23.64
N ARG A 100 14.73 4.62 -22.40
CA ARG A 100 14.90 3.34 -21.69
C ARG A 100 13.59 3.01 -21.00
N ILE A 101 12.99 1.87 -21.37
CA ILE A 101 11.86 1.30 -20.66
C ILE A 101 12.30 1.05 -19.21
N GLU A 102 11.58 1.63 -18.25
CA GLU A 102 11.83 1.38 -16.84
C GLU A 102 11.41 -0.05 -16.50
N GLU A 103 12.40 -0.87 -16.13
CA GLU A 103 12.16 -2.23 -15.65
C GLU A 103 11.65 -2.17 -14.21
N ILE A 104 10.38 -2.53 -14.01
CA ILE A 104 9.77 -2.59 -12.68
C ILE A 104 9.94 -4.01 -12.12
N VAL A 105 10.77 -4.15 -11.10
CA VAL A 105 10.91 -5.39 -10.32
C VAL A 105 9.82 -5.42 -9.26
N VAL A 106 9.19 -6.58 -9.07
CA VAL A 106 8.15 -6.81 -8.06
C VAL A 106 8.45 -8.06 -7.24
N SER A 107 7.90 -8.10 -6.04
CA SER A 107 8.01 -9.18 -5.06
C SER A 107 6.70 -9.96 -4.89
N ALA A 108 5.75 -9.81 -5.81
CA ALA A 108 4.40 -10.37 -5.78
C ALA A 108 4.35 -11.87 -5.46
N ARG A 109 5.36 -12.65 -5.87
CA ARG A 109 5.45 -14.10 -5.60
C ARG A 109 6.44 -14.49 -4.49
N LYS A 110 6.79 -13.55 -3.60
CA LYS A 110 7.86 -13.68 -2.60
C LYS A 110 9.25 -13.94 -3.20
N ARG A 111 9.44 -13.58 -4.46
CA ARG A 111 10.70 -13.60 -5.19
C ARG A 111 10.73 -12.41 -6.14
N GLN A 112 11.91 -11.87 -6.42
CA GLN A 112 12.09 -10.72 -7.30
C GLN A 112 11.93 -11.15 -8.77
N GLU A 113 11.02 -10.50 -9.49
CA GLU A 113 10.70 -10.77 -10.88
C GLU A 113 10.34 -9.47 -11.60
N LEU A 114 10.47 -9.45 -12.92
CA LEU A 114 9.95 -8.35 -13.72
C LEU A 114 8.42 -8.36 -13.72
N LEU A 115 7.81 -7.17 -13.73
CA LEU A 115 6.36 -7.00 -13.77
C LEU A 115 5.72 -7.71 -14.99
N GLU A 116 6.40 -7.68 -16.14
CA GLU A 116 5.93 -8.31 -17.39
C GLU A 116 5.92 -9.84 -17.35
N ASP A 117 6.85 -10.44 -16.61
CA ASP A 117 6.97 -11.90 -16.47
C ASP A 117 6.07 -12.46 -15.36
N THR A 118 5.48 -11.58 -14.55
CA THR A 118 4.70 -11.98 -13.38
C THR A 118 3.28 -12.40 -13.80
N PRO A 119 2.87 -13.67 -13.64
CA PRO A 119 1.58 -14.17 -14.11
C PRO A 119 0.44 -13.86 -13.11
N VAL A 120 0.48 -12.71 -12.44
CA VAL A 120 -0.58 -12.24 -11.54
C VAL A 120 -0.95 -10.80 -11.84
N SER A 121 -2.20 -10.44 -11.57
CA SER A 121 -2.66 -9.05 -11.69
C SER A 121 -2.08 -8.20 -10.56
N VAL A 122 -0.93 -7.58 -10.79
CA VAL A 122 -0.29 -6.66 -9.85
C VAL A 122 -0.24 -5.24 -10.45
N THR A 123 -0.37 -4.22 -9.59
CA THR A 123 0.03 -2.85 -9.90
C THR A 123 1.15 -2.48 -8.95
N ALA A 124 2.28 -2.09 -9.51
CA ALA A 124 3.44 -1.64 -8.76
C ALA A 124 3.60 -0.14 -8.92
N LEU A 125 3.80 0.56 -7.82
CA LEU A 125 4.06 1.99 -7.76
C LEU A 125 5.46 2.17 -7.18
N SER A 126 6.36 2.78 -7.95
CA SER A 126 7.73 3.09 -7.51
C SER A 126 7.75 4.28 -6.55
N GLU A 127 8.83 4.41 -5.78
CA GLU A 127 9.09 5.57 -4.92
C GLU A 127 8.94 6.90 -5.68
N THR A 128 9.43 6.98 -6.92
CA THR A 128 9.34 8.19 -7.75
C THR A 128 7.89 8.53 -8.08
N THR A 129 7.10 7.54 -8.53
CA THR A 129 5.67 7.73 -8.82
C THR A 129 4.89 8.15 -7.57
N LEU A 130 5.17 7.53 -6.42
CA LEU A 130 4.49 7.85 -5.15
C LEU A 130 4.80 9.27 -4.70
N ARG A 131 6.07 9.69 -4.84
CA ARG A 131 6.51 11.05 -4.52
C ARG A 131 5.91 12.10 -5.45
N GLU A 132 5.90 11.84 -6.76
CA GLU A 132 5.33 12.75 -7.75
C GLU A 132 3.82 12.90 -7.62
N ALA A 133 3.13 11.81 -7.26
CA ALA A 133 1.70 11.83 -6.96
C ALA A 133 1.37 12.45 -5.58
N GLY A 134 2.38 12.75 -4.75
CA GLY A 134 2.18 13.32 -3.43
C GLY A 134 1.46 12.36 -2.47
N VAL A 135 1.62 11.05 -2.67
CA VAL A 135 1.04 10.02 -1.80
C VAL A 135 1.69 10.11 -0.43
N THR A 136 0.89 10.43 0.59
CA THR A 136 1.35 10.50 1.99
C THR A 136 0.70 9.43 2.86
N ARG A 137 -0.41 8.88 2.38
CA ARG A 137 -1.17 7.84 3.06
C ARG A 137 -1.54 6.72 2.11
N ILE A 138 -1.76 5.54 2.66
CA ILE A 138 -2.08 4.33 1.90
C ILE A 138 -3.42 4.44 1.19
N ASP A 139 -4.34 5.26 1.68
CA ASP A 139 -5.62 5.54 1.04
C ASP A 139 -5.48 6.33 -0.27
N ASP A 140 -4.43 7.15 -0.41
CA ASP A 140 -4.18 7.96 -1.61
C ASP A 140 -3.86 7.09 -2.83
N ILE A 141 -3.29 5.89 -2.63
CA ILE A 141 -2.94 4.99 -3.74
C ILE A 141 -4.17 4.48 -4.51
N ALA A 142 -5.38 4.58 -3.95
CA ALA A 142 -6.60 4.20 -4.66
C ALA A 142 -6.88 5.08 -5.88
N GLU A 143 -6.29 6.27 -5.98
CA GLU A 143 -6.39 7.11 -7.17
C GLU A 143 -5.55 6.56 -8.34
N LEU A 144 -4.46 5.85 -8.02
CA LEU A 144 -3.52 5.30 -9.00
C LEU A 144 -3.83 3.84 -9.35
N VAL A 145 -4.46 3.11 -8.42
CA VAL A 145 -4.69 1.67 -8.57
C VAL A 145 -6.14 1.39 -8.98
N PRO A 146 -6.37 0.72 -10.11
CA PRO A 146 -7.73 0.47 -10.58
C PRO A 146 -8.43 -0.57 -9.71
N ASN A 147 -9.72 -0.31 -9.44
CA ASN A 147 -10.60 -1.15 -8.62
C ASN A 147 -10.12 -1.33 -7.18
N LEU A 148 -9.31 -0.40 -6.67
CA LEU A 148 -8.99 -0.29 -5.25
C LEU A 148 -9.85 0.82 -4.65
N THR A 149 -10.41 0.58 -3.47
CA THR A 149 -11.19 1.58 -2.76
C THR A 149 -10.90 1.49 -1.28
N PHE A 150 -10.65 2.64 -0.66
CA PHE A 150 -10.58 2.77 0.78
C PHE A 150 -11.86 3.43 1.28
N GLN A 151 -12.38 2.91 2.38
CA GLN A 151 -13.43 3.53 3.16
C GLN A 151 -12.94 3.65 4.59
N THR A 152 -13.52 4.58 5.35
CA THR A 152 -13.21 4.68 6.78
C THR A 152 -14.28 3.95 7.57
N SER A 153 -13.86 3.20 8.58
CA SER A 153 -14.76 2.62 9.58
C SER A 153 -15.63 3.67 10.26
N SER A 154 -16.73 3.24 10.89
CA SER A 154 -17.68 4.14 11.56
C SER A 154 -17.06 4.97 12.70
N THR A 155 -15.95 4.53 13.28
CA THR A 155 -15.21 5.26 14.32
C THR A 155 -14.21 6.26 13.75
N GLY A 156 -13.98 6.27 12.43
CA GLY A 156 -13.03 7.17 11.79
C GLY A 156 -11.56 6.75 11.89
N THR A 157 -11.25 5.65 12.58
CA THR A 157 -9.87 5.31 12.97
C THR A 157 -9.20 4.29 12.04
N GLU A 158 -10.00 3.41 11.45
CA GLU A 158 -9.52 2.26 10.68
C GLU A 158 -9.92 2.34 9.21
N ALA A 159 -8.99 1.97 8.33
CA ALA A 159 -9.26 1.84 6.91
C ALA A 159 -9.89 0.48 6.58
N LEU A 160 -10.97 0.52 5.80
CA LEU A 160 -11.64 -0.62 5.18
C LEU A 160 -11.22 -0.65 3.72
N VAL A 161 -10.52 -1.72 3.32
CA VAL A 161 -9.95 -1.84 1.98
C VAL A 161 -10.78 -2.81 1.16
N TYR A 162 -11.06 -2.42 -0.09
CA TYR A 162 -11.78 -3.24 -1.06
C TYR A 162 -10.99 -3.30 -2.36
N ILE A 163 -10.84 -4.51 -2.90
CA ILE A 163 -10.29 -4.74 -4.23
C ILE A 163 -11.34 -5.47 -5.06
N ARG A 164 -11.74 -4.89 -6.19
CA ARG A 164 -12.83 -5.40 -7.05
C ARG A 164 -14.12 -5.66 -6.25
N GLY A 165 -14.43 -4.78 -5.29
CA GLY A 165 -15.60 -4.88 -4.41
C GLY A 165 -15.50 -5.94 -3.30
N VAL A 166 -14.39 -6.68 -3.21
CA VAL A 166 -14.14 -7.68 -2.16
C VAL A 166 -13.32 -7.05 -1.04
N GLY A 167 -13.85 -7.10 0.18
CA GLY A 167 -13.24 -6.52 1.38
C GLY A 167 -14.09 -6.82 2.61
N THR A 168 -13.81 -6.15 3.72
CA THR A 168 -14.55 -6.35 4.97
C THR A 168 -15.40 -5.13 5.28
N PRO A 169 -16.73 -5.29 5.47
CA PRO A 169 -17.64 -4.17 5.63
C PRO A 169 -17.51 -3.44 6.98
N ARG A 170 -16.81 -4.05 7.94
CA ARG A 170 -16.67 -3.55 9.31
C ARG A 170 -15.30 -3.88 9.88
N ALA A 171 -14.70 -2.92 10.56
CA ALA A 171 -13.48 -3.14 11.33
C ALA A 171 -13.87 -3.56 12.76
N LEU A 172 -14.13 -4.84 12.96
CA LEU A 172 -14.43 -5.45 14.26
C LEU A 172 -13.43 -6.57 14.52
N THR A 173 -13.05 -6.81 15.78
CA THR A 173 -12.11 -7.90 16.13
C THR A 173 -12.61 -9.27 15.69
N SER A 174 -13.93 -9.46 15.62
CA SER A 174 -14.55 -10.70 15.15
C SER A 174 -14.55 -10.86 13.62
N TYR A 175 -14.09 -9.85 12.86
CA TYR A 175 -14.03 -9.87 11.41
C TYR A 175 -12.59 -9.78 10.93
N ASP A 176 -12.17 -10.76 10.13
CA ASP A 176 -10.90 -10.71 9.42
C ASP A 176 -11.00 -9.78 8.20
N PRO A 177 -9.91 -9.08 7.82
CA PRO A 177 -9.86 -8.27 6.60
C PRO A 177 -9.87 -9.17 5.34
N GLY A 178 -10.67 -8.81 4.33
CA GLY A 178 -10.71 -9.50 3.05
C GLY A 178 -9.54 -9.18 2.12
N VAL A 179 -8.86 -8.05 2.35
CA VAL A 179 -7.64 -7.62 1.67
C VAL A 179 -6.55 -7.47 2.72
N GLY A 180 -5.43 -8.16 2.52
CA GLY A 180 -4.34 -8.14 3.49
C GLY A 180 -3.35 -7.04 3.19
N ILE A 181 -2.97 -6.26 4.19
CA ILE A 181 -1.89 -5.27 4.08
C ILE A 181 -0.64 -5.89 4.69
N TYR A 182 0.48 -5.76 4.01
CA TYR A 182 1.78 -6.28 4.42
C TYR A 182 2.80 -5.15 4.38
N ILE A 183 3.60 -5.04 5.42
CA ILE A 183 4.75 -4.12 5.48
C ILE A 183 5.97 -5.01 5.65
N ASP A 184 6.89 -4.97 4.69
CA ASP A 184 8.08 -5.83 4.66
C ASP A 184 7.74 -7.32 4.81
N GLY A 185 6.60 -7.72 4.24
CA GLY A 185 6.08 -9.09 4.34
C GLY A 185 5.39 -9.45 5.65
N ILE A 186 5.31 -8.55 6.63
CA ILE A 186 4.58 -8.73 7.90
C ILE A 186 3.14 -8.31 7.73
N PHE A 187 2.21 -9.20 8.06
CA PHE A 187 0.78 -8.92 7.95
C PHE A 187 0.31 -7.90 8.99
N VAL A 188 -0.37 -6.85 8.52
CA VAL A 188 -1.03 -5.83 9.32
C VAL A 188 -2.55 -6.08 9.27
N PRO A 189 -3.16 -6.59 10.36
CA PRO A 189 -4.57 -6.95 10.36
C PRO A 189 -5.51 -5.75 10.26
N ARG A 190 -5.07 -4.59 10.74
CA ARG A 190 -5.86 -3.36 10.82
C ARG A 190 -4.93 -2.18 10.63
N ALA A 191 -5.12 -1.42 9.56
CA ALA A 191 -4.38 -0.20 9.35
C ALA A 191 -5.14 0.96 10.01
N GLN A 192 -4.53 1.56 11.03
CA GLN A 192 -5.10 2.64 11.84
C GLN A 192 -4.05 3.73 12.10
N GLY A 193 -4.50 4.99 12.15
CA GLY A 193 -3.65 6.12 12.51
C GLY A 193 -2.38 6.22 11.65
N SER A 194 -1.20 6.19 12.29
CA SER A 194 0.09 6.29 11.59
C SER A 194 0.46 5.09 10.74
N LEU A 195 -0.18 3.92 10.95
CA LEU A 195 0.03 2.75 10.09
C LEU A 195 -0.54 2.95 8.69
N LEU A 196 -1.37 4.00 8.50
CA LEU A 196 -1.83 4.42 7.18
C LEU A 196 -0.85 5.36 6.50
N ASN A 197 0.10 5.95 7.23
CA ASN A 197 1.05 6.90 6.64
C ASN A 197 2.14 6.12 5.89
N VAL A 198 2.41 6.57 4.68
CA VAL A 198 3.32 5.93 3.75
C VAL A 198 4.56 6.82 3.64
N ILE A 199 5.38 6.79 4.70
CA ILE A 199 6.62 7.56 4.79
C ILE A 199 7.77 6.56 4.64
N ASP A 200 8.75 6.91 3.80
CA ASP A 200 9.98 6.13 3.56
C ASP A 200 9.74 4.70 3.03
N ILE A 201 8.83 4.55 2.06
CA ILE A 201 8.68 3.29 1.32
C ILE A 201 9.40 3.36 -0.04
N ALA A 202 9.96 2.25 -0.46
CA ALA A 202 10.58 2.10 -1.76
C ALA A 202 9.54 1.76 -2.84
N GLN A 203 8.52 0.95 -2.50
CA GLN A 203 7.56 0.46 -3.47
C GLN A 203 6.23 0.04 -2.84
N VAL A 204 5.12 0.27 -3.55
CA VAL A 204 3.82 -0.34 -3.24
C VAL A 204 3.44 -1.32 -4.33
N GLU A 205 3.10 -2.54 -3.93
CA GLU A 205 2.57 -3.56 -4.82
C GLU A 205 1.15 -3.92 -4.41
N VAL A 206 0.18 -3.76 -5.32
CA VAL A 206 -1.21 -4.15 -5.11
C VAL A 206 -1.53 -5.36 -5.97
N LEU A 207 -1.66 -6.51 -5.32
CA LEU A 207 -2.07 -7.77 -5.92
C LEU A 207 -3.59 -7.88 -5.90
N ARG A 208 -4.20 -8.06 -7.06
CA ARG A 208 -5.65 -8.12 -7.21
C ARG A 208 -6.14 -9.55 -7.41
N GLY A 209 -7.13 -9.95 -6.62
CA GLY A 209 -7.71 -11.30 -6.62
C GLY A 209 -7.14 -12.18 -5.51
N PRO A 210 -7.62 -13.43 -5.37
CA PRO A 210 -7.25 -14.28 -4.24
C PRO A 210 -5.74 -14.58 -4.19
N GLN A 211 -5.09 -14.26 -3.06
CA GLN A 211 -3.65 -14.49 -2.82
C GLN A 211 -3.36 -15.46 -1.66
N GLY A 212 -4.30 -16.36 -1.35
CA GLY A 212 -4.25 -17.18 -0.12
C GLY A 212 -3.07 -18.15 -0.02
N THR A 213 -2.44 -18.51 -1.14
CA THR A 213 -1.32 -19.46 -1.18
C THR A 213 0.00 -18.87 -0.68
N LEU A 214 0.29 -17.60 -1.02
CA LEU A 214 1.55 -16.93 -0.68
C LEU A 214 1.42 -15.96 0.50
N PHE A 215 0.22 -15.43 0.73
CA PHE A 215 -0.02 -14.41 1.75
C PHE A 215 -0.92 -14.90 2.90
N GLY A 216 -1.58 -16.05 2.75
CA GLY A 216 -2.35 -16.70 3.82
C GLY A 216 -3.82 -16.26 3.91
N LYS A 217 -4.42 -16.38 5.10
CA LYS A 217 -5.88 -16.45 5.28
C LYS A 217 -6.68 -15.15 5.08
N ASN A 218 -6.05 -14.02 4.76
CA ASN A 218 -6.69 -12.69 4.75
C ASN A 218 -6.58 -11.95 3.41
N THR A 219 -6.56 -12.70 2.32
CA THR A 219 -6.30 -12.16 0.97
C THR A 219 -7.28 -12.68 -0.06
N ILE A 220 -8.58 -12.65 0.25
CA ILE A 220 -9.64 -13.10 -0.66
C ILE A 220 -9.78 -12.11 -1.82
N GLY A 221 -9.77 -10.81 -1.52
CA GLY A 221 -9.81 -9.74 -2.53
C GLY A 221 -8.45 -9.41 -3.12
N GLY A 222 -7.37 -9.67 -2.38
CA GLY A 222 -6.02 -9.29 -2.77
C GLY A 222 -5.07 -9.12 -1.60
N ALA A 223 -3.89 -8.61 -1.92
CA ALA A 223 -2.88 -8.21 -0.95
C ALA A 223 -2.27 -6.87 -1.38
N ILE A 224 -1.93 -6.02 -0.41
CA ILE A 224 -1.14 -4.81 -0.61
C ILE A 224 0.17 -5.05 0.13
N ASN A 225 1.29 -5.01 -0.58
CA ASN A 225 2.61 -5.15 -0.01
C ASN A 225 3.35 -3.81 -0.11
N LEU A 226 3.89 -3.36 1.01
CA LEU A 226 4.73 -2.17 1.13
C LEU A 226 6.14 -2.65 1.46
N THR A 227 7.13 -2.10 0.77
CA THR A 227 8.56 -2.42 0.91
C THR A 227 9.37 -1.15 0.75
#